data_AF-A0A8J2AS63-F1
#
_entry.id   AF-A0A8J2AS63-F1
#
_cell.length_a   1.000
_cell.length_b   1.000
_cell.length_c   1.000
_cell.angle_alpha   90.00
_cell.angle_beta   90.00
_cell.angle_gamma   90.00
#
_symmetry.space_group_name_H-M   'P 1'
#
loop_
_entity.id
_entity.type
_entity.pdbx_description
1 polymer ?
#
loop_
_entity_poly.entity_id
_entity_poly.type
_entity_poly.pdbx_seq_one_letter_code
_entity_poly.pdbx_strand_id
1 'polypeptide(L)'
;MVVFEITALNAAKPIVIAGVGTLLLERSGFDLSQLPLVGGFIGDSTGDGDEEAPLTARYFCCFGRRRKTKIKDDEEPVSGISNCVPTALRALTAIDIIMGGILLESMYLPIDQPLRKWLAGALTLGLPTSFLISNVAEKVGFRQAFIVESIATVVSSAWLSYGMMIVSKSTAYKSAPLLFWTVYIACVTTWSVIGTSMLGLILTTVVAILFGKKRALN
;
A
#
# COMPACT_ATOMS: atom_id res chain seq x y z
N MET A 1 -3.59 -6.16 -4.06
CA MET A 1 -3.47 -4.68 -4.22
C MET A 1 -2.04 -4.19 -4.03
N VAL A 2 -1.33 -4.58 -2.95
CA VAL A 2 0.08 -4.20 -2.68
C VAL A 2 1.09 -4.72 -3.72
N VAL A 3 0.91 -5.94 -4.24
CA VAL A 3 1.81 -6.52 -5.26
C VAL A 3 1.74 -5.78 -6.60
N PHE A 4 0.61 -5.12 -6.87
CA PHE A 4 0.36 -4.38 -8.10
C PHE A 4 1.02 -2.99 -8.08
N GLU A 5 1.07 -2.37 -6.90
CA GLU A 5 1.70 -1.06 -6.67
C GLU A 5 3.22 -1.13 -6.88
N ILE A 6 3.85 -2.23 -6.45
CA ILE A 6 5.30 -2.44 -6.58
C ILE A 6 5.74 -2.61 -8.05
N THR A 7 4.88 -3.16 -8.90
CA THR A 7 5.21 -3.37 -10.33
C THR A 7 5.05 -2.07 -11.14
N ALA A 8 4.06 -1.23 -10.80
CA ALA A 8 3.92 0.11 -11.38
C ALA A 8 5.03 1.07 -10.94
N LEU A 9 5.49 0.97 -9.68
CA LEU A 9 6.61 1.73 -9.11
C LEU A 9 7.98 1.40 -9.72
N ASN A 10 8.15 0.22 -10.31
CA ASN A 10 9.43 -0.17 -10.94
C ASN A 10 9.52 0.23 -12.42
N ALA A 11 8.38 0.45 -13.10
CA ALA A 11 8.35 0.88 -14.50
C ALA A 11 8.44 2.42 -14.66
N ALA A 12 7.96 3.17 -13.65
CA ALA A 12 8.12 4.61 -13.60
C ALA A 12 9.35 4.96 -12.74
N LYS A 13 10.37 5.58 -13.34
CA LYS A 13 11.50 6.18 -12.62
C LYS A 13 11.02 6.94 -11.36
N PRO A 14 11.81 7.00 -10.28
CA PRO A 14 11.41 7.58 -8.97
C PRO A 14 11.17 9.10 -8.95
N ILE A 15 11.06 9.76 -10.12
CA ILE A 15 10.99 11.22 -10.24
C ILE A 15 9.56 11.77 -10.08
N VAL A 16 8.52 10.98 -10.35
CA VAL A 16 7.15 11.53 -10.41
C VAL A 16 6.39 11.45 -9.08
N ILE A 17 6.61 10.41 -8.28
CA ILE A 17 5.83 10.22 -7.03
C ILE A 17 6.39 11.07 -5.88
N ALA A 18 7.71 11.27 -5.82
CA ALA A 18 8.31 12.25 -4.91
C ALA A 18 7.92 13.70 -5.29
N GLY A 19 7.80 14.00 -6.59
CA GLY A 19 7.43 15.34 -7.06
C GLY A 19 5.99 15.73 -6.77
N VAL A 20 5.02 14.83 -7.00
CA VAL A 20 3.59 15.16 -6.83
C VAL A 20 3.18 15.21 -5.35
N GLY A 21 3.73 14.33 -4.51
CA GLY A 21 3.51 14.37 -3.06
C GLY A 21 4.13 15.63 -2.42
N THR A 22 5.35 15.99 -2.81
CA THR A 22 6.05 17.16 -2.24
C THR A 22 5.47 18.48 -2.74
N LEU A 23 5.08 18.60 -4.01
CA LEU A 23 4.47 19.83 -4.55
C LEU A 23 3.04 20.09 -4.03
N LEU A 24 2.30 19.05 -3.65
CA LEU A 24 0.99 19.20 -3.01
C LEU A 24 1.09 19.47 -1.51
N LEU A 25 2.12 18.95 -0.83
CA LEU A 25 2.44 19.31 0.56
C LEU A 25 2.90 20.76 0.68
N GLU A 26 3.74 21.23 -0.26
CA GLU A 26 4.24 22.62 -0.26
C GLU A 26 3.13 23.65 -0.53
N ARG A 27 2.14 23.31 -1.36
CA ARG A 27 1.02 24.21 -1.69
C ARG A 27 -0.09 24.26 -0.64
N SER A 28 -0.16 23.28 0.26
CA SER A 28 -1.20 23.23 1.32
C SER A 28 -0.82 24.03 2.57
N GLY A 29 0.39 24.62 2.63
CA GLY A 29 0.87 25.31 3.84
C GLY A 29 0.98 24.38 5.04
N PHE A 30 1.03 23.07 4.79
CA PHE A 30 1.10 22.04 5.83
C PHE A 30 2.55 21.98 6.33
N ASP A 31 2.79 22.66 7.45
CA ASP A 31 4.11 22.77 8.05
C ASP A 31 4.55 21.41 8.61
N LEU A 32 5.40 20.70 7.85
CA LEU A 32 6.00 19.42 8.23
C LEU A 32 6.77 19.47 9.56
N SER A 33 7.10 20.67 10.06
CA SER A 33 7.74 20.87 11.37
C SER A 33 6.78 20.69 12.57
N GLN A 34 5.46 20.70 12.34
CA GLN A 34 4.43 20.49 13.38
C GLN A 34 4.07 19.01 13.59
N LEU A 35 4.45 18.14 12.65
CA LEU A 35 4.32 16.70 12.87
C LEU A 35 5.29 16.31 13.99
N PRO A 36 4.84 15.59 15.04
CA PRO A 36 5.77 14.99 15.97
C PRO A 36 6.69 14.09 15.15
N LEU A 37 7.94 14.53 14.99
CA LEU A 37 9.02 13.70 14.50
C LEU A 37 8.96 12.41 15.33
N VAL A 38 8.46 11.34 14.71
CA VAL A 38 8.71 9.97 15.15
C VAL A 38 10.18 9.72 14.84
N GLY A 39 11.02 10.43 15.60
CA GLY A 39 12.45 10.26 15.62
C GLY A 39 12.74 8.96 16.35
N GLY A 40 13.55 8.12 15.71
CA GLY A 40 14.29 7.08 16.40
C GLY A 40 13.50 5.84 16.79
N PHE A 41 13.30 4.94 15.83
CA PHE A 41 13.26 3.51 16.12
C PHE A 41 14.21 2.77 15.17
N ILE A 42 15.48 3.20 15.15
CA ILE A 42 16.60 2.34 14.77
C ILE A 42 17.30 2.02 16.09
N GLY A 43 16.72 1.07 16.82
CA GLY A 43 17.40 0.41 17.93
C GLY A 43 18.33 -0.65 17.34
N ASP A 44 19.63 -0.41 17.47
CA ASP A 44 20.68 -1.40 17.26
C ASP A 44 20.63 -2.40 18.42
N SER A 45 19.84 -3.47 18.29
CA SER A 45 19.76 -4.54 19.28
C SER A 45 20.73 -5.66 18.91
N THR A 46 21.99 -5.46 19.29
CA THR A 46 22.94 -6.56 19.47
C THR A 46 22.87 -7.00 20.93
N GLY A 47 21.92 -7.89 21.25
CA GLY A 47 21.74 -8.41 22.60
C GLY A 47 21.07 -9.77 22.56
N ASP A 48 21.88 -10.82 22.69
CA ASP A 48 21.42 -12.20 22.94
C ASP A 48 20.81 -12.26 24.34
N GLY A 49 19.49 -12.14 24.40
CA GLY A 49 18.70 -12.38 25.60
C GLY A 49 17.34 -12.92 25.18
N ASP A 50 17.01 -14.12 25.63
CA ASP A 50 15.74 -14.83 25.37
C ASP A 50 14.56 -14.15 26.10
N GLU A 51 14.32 -12.87 25.81
CA GLU A 51 13.20 -12.10 26.37
C GLU A 51 12.00 -12.18 25.43
N GLU A 52 10.87 -12.68 25.93
CA GLU A 52 9.62 -12.82 25.18
C GLU A 52 9.10 -11.46 24.70
N ALA A 53 9.48 -11.10 23.48
CA ALA A 53 9.03 -9.85 22.85
C ALA A 53 7.49 -9.78 22.76
N PRO A 54 6.88 -8.60 23.03
CA PRO A 54 5.44 -8.40 22.98
C PRO A 54 4.86 -8.74 21.60
N LEU A 55 3.71 -9.43 21.61
CA LEU A 55 3.03 -10.00 20.44
C LEU A 55 2.89 -9.03 19.27
N THR A 56 2.70 -7.72 19.50
CA THR A 56 2.57 -6.70 18.45
C THR A 56 3.83 -6.50 17.60
N ALA A 57 5.03 -6.69 18.15
CA ALA A 57 6.29 -6.58 17.41
C ALA A 57 6.57 -7.81 16.51
N ARG A 58 5.98 -8.97 16.82
CA ARG A 58 6.14 -10.20 16.02
C ARG A 58 5.39 -10.14 14.69
N TYR A 59 4.26 -9.43 14.62
CA TYR A 59 3.45 -9.38 13.40
C TYR A 59 4.11 -8.62 12.24
N PHE A 60 4.95 -7.61 12.53
CA PHE A 60 5.72 -6.93 11.47
C PHE A 60 6.94 -7.72 10.99
N CYS A 61 7.48 -8.63 11.79
CA CYS A 61 8.69 -9.39 11.46
C CYS A 61 8.40 -10.66 10.63
N CYS A 62 7.18 -11.21 10.71
CA CYS A 62 6.84 -12.47 10.02
C CYS A 62 6.71 -12.37 8.50
N PHE A 63 6.59 -11.17 7.91
CA PHE A 63 6.59 -11.02 6.45
C PHE A 63 7.97 -11.25 5.79
N GLY A 64 9.03 -11.41 6.60
CA GLY A 64 10.42 -11.50 6.14
C GLY A 64 11.10 -12.86 6.33
N ARG A 65 10.43 -13.91 6.83
CA ARG A 65 11.09 -15.21 7.06
C ARG A 65 11.19 -16.03 5.77
N ARG A 66 11.93 -15.51 4.77
CA ARG A 66 12.47 -16.32 3.67
C ARG A 66 13.27 -17.45 4.31
N ARG A 67 12.81 -18.70 4.18
CA ARG A 67 13.67 -19.87 4.38
C ARG A 67 14.85 -19.71 3.43
N LYS A 68 16.02 -19.35 3.96
CA LYS A 68 17.29 -19.41 3.24
C LYS A 68 17.61 -20.88 3.03
N THR A 69 17.02 -21.51 2.03
CA THR A 69 17.58 -22.74 1.47
C THR A 69 18.93 -22.32 0.88
N LYS A 70 20.03 -22.72 1.55
CA LYS A 70 21.40 -22.54 1.06
C LYS A 70 21.56 -23.35 -0.23
N ILE A 71 21.16 -22.77 -1.35
CA ILE A 71 21.56 -23.22 -2.67
C ILE A 71 22.88 -22.48 -2.92
N LYS A 72 23.98 -23.22 -2.84
CA LYS A 72 25.33 -22.74 -3.17
C LYS A 72 25.47 -22.86 -4.69
N ASP A 73 25.04 -21.84 -5.41
CA ASP A 73 25.38 -21.69 -6.82
C ASP A 73 25.96 -20.28 -7.00
N ASP A 74 27.09 -20.19 -7.71
CA ASP A 74 27.87 -18.97 -7.98
C ASP A 74 27.14 -18.03 -8.96
N GLU A 75 25.86 -17.76 -8.72
CA GLU A 75 25.03 -16.89 -9.55
C GLU A 75 25.21 -15.42 -9.15
N GLU A 76 25.46 -14.58 -10.16
CA GLU A 76 25.53 -13.13 -10.00
C GLU A 76 24.27 -12.59 -9.29
N PRO A 77 24.42 -11.66 -8.33
CA PRO A 77 23.31 -11.18 -7.53
C PRO A 77 22.30 -10.43 -8.41
N VAL A 78 21.21 -11.10 -8.79
CA VAL A 78 20.07 -10.48 -9.49
C VAL A 78 19.35 -9.52 -8.53
N SER A 79 19.84 -8.29 -8.48
CA SER A 79 19.52 -7.24 -7.51
C SER A 79 18.13 -6.58 -7.68
N GLY A 80 17.39 -6.87 -8.74
CA GLY A 80 16.39 -5.91 -9.25
C GLY A 80 15.09 -5.70 -8.44
N ILE A 81 14.43 -6.76 -7.95
CA ILE A 81 12.98 -6.66 -7.60
C ILE A 81 12.68 -7.01 -6.15
N SER A 82 13.50 -7.85 -5.51
CA SER A 82 13.17 -8.37 -4.18
C SER A 82 13.24 -7.33 -3.06
N ASN A 83 13.94 -6.21 -3.26
CA ASN A 83 14.06 -5.13 -2.28
C ASN A 83 12.90 -4.10 -2.36
N CYS A 84 12.12 -4.11 -3.45
CA CYS A 84 11.02 -3.15 -3.62
C CYS A 84 9.82 -3.48 -2.71
N VAL A 85 9.55 -4.77 -2.50
CA VAL A 85 8.42 -5.26 -1.69
C VAL A 85 8.44 -4.76 -0.24
N PRO A 86 9.51 -4.97 0.54
CA PRO A 86 9.53 -4.51 1.94
C PRO A 86 9.47 -2.98 2.05
N THR A 87 10.04 -2.25 1.09
CA THR A 87 10.01 -0.79 1.06
C THR A 87 8.58 -0.27 0.83
N ALA A 88 7.85 -0.85 -0.11
CA ALA A 88 6.46 -0.48 -0.36
C ALA A 88 5.54 -0.79 0.83
N LEU A 89 5.72 -1.95 1.49
CA LEU A 89 4.95 -2.31 2.68
C LEU A 89 5.17 -1.32 3.83
N ARG A 90 6.41 -0.84 4.03
CA ARG A 90 6.71 0.19 5.03
C ARG A 90 6.01 1.51 4.70
N ALA A 91 6.05 1.94 3.43
CA ALA A 91 5.39 3.15 2.99
C ALA A 91 3.87 3.07 3.18
N LEU A 92 3.24 1.94 2.80
CA LEU A 92 1.80 1.71 2.99
C LEU A 92 1.41 1.74 4.47
N THR A 93 2.19 1.10 5.33
CA THR A 93 1.95 1.14 6.78
C THR A 93 2.01 2.56 7.31
N ALA A 94 2.99 3.36 6.87
CA ALA A 94 3.10 4.76 7.28
C ALA A 94 1.86 5.57 6.83
N ILE A 95 1.38 5.34 5.61
CA ILE A 95 0.16 5.97 5.09
C ILE A 95 -1.06 5.58 5.94
N ASP A 96 -1.22 4.30 6.29
CA ASP A 96 -2.31 3.83 7.15
C ASP A 96 -2.26 4.46 8.55
N ILE A 97 -1.07 4.61 9.14
CA ILE A 97 -0.90 5.29 10.43
C ILE A 97 -1.30 6.76 10.33
N ILE A 98 -0.87 7.47 9.28
CA ILE A 98 -1.23 8.88 9.04
C ILE A 98 -2.74 9.01 8.87
N MET A 99 -3.37 8.14 8.07
CA MET A 99 -4.82 8.12 7.88
C MET A 99 -5.56 7.82 9.19
N GLY A 100 -5.05 6.91 10.01
CA GLY A 100 -5.56 6.63 11.35
C GLY A 100 -5.48 7.84 12.27
N GLY A 101 -4.35 8.58 12.24
CA GLY A 101 -4.17 9.82 12.99
C GLY A 101 -5.20 10.89 12.61
N ILE A 102 -5.39 11.12 11.31
CA ILE A 102 -6.39 12.07 10.79
C ILE A 102 -7.81 11.65 11.19
N LEU A 103 -8.10 10.35 11.17
CA LEU A 103 -9.40 9.83 11.60
C LEU A 103 -9.65 10.16 13.08
N LEU A 104 -8.66 9.93 13.95
CA LEU A 104 -8.73 10.21 15.39
C LEU A 104 -8.89 11.70 15.68
N GLU A 105 -8.08 12.56 15.05
CA GLU A 105 -8.19 14.01 15.19
C GLU A 105 -9.57 14.49 14.75
N SER A 106 -10.08 13.92 13.65
CA SER A 106 -11.38 14.32 13.12
C SER A 106 -12.55 13.98 14.02
N MET A 107 -12.43 13.06 14.99
CA MET A 107 -13.57 12.58 15.81
C MET A 107 -14.25 13.70 16.59
N TYR A 108 -13.49 14.72 17.00
CA TYR A 108 -13.99 15.83 17.83
C TYR A 108 -14.70 16.94 17.05
N LEU A 109 -14.60 16.95 15.72
CA LEU A 109 -15.25 17.97 14.88
C LEU A 109 -16.72 17.59 14.62
N PRO A 110 -17.65 18.54 14.41
CA PRO A 110 -19.02 18.25 13.98
C PRO A 110 -19.06 18.10 12.45
N ILE A 111 -18.60 16.97 11.91
CA ILE A 111 -18.56 16.69 10.46
C ILE A 111 -19.61 15.63 10.10
N ASP A 112 -20.15 15.73 8.89
CA ASP A 112 -21.00 14.70 8.29
C ASP A 112 -20.34 13.31 8.39
N GLN A 113 -21.14 12.35 8.85
CA GLN A 113 -20.68 11.00 9.18
C GLN A 113 -20.11 10.14 8.03
N PRO A 114 -20.41 10.32 6.73
CA PRO A 114 -20.03 9.33 5.73
C PRO A 114 -18.53 9.32 5.43
N LEU A 115 -17.82 10.45 5.54
CA LEU A 115 -16.38 10.53 5.28
C LEU A 115 -15.56 9.75 6.32
N ARG A 116 -15.96 9.83 7.60
CA ARG A 116 -15.31 9.05 8.67
C ARG A 116 -15.55 7.56 8.52
N LYS A 117 -16.80 7.17 8.21
CA LYS A 117 -17.15 5.76 7.98
C LYS A 117 -16.38 5.21 6.78
N TRP A 118 -16.23 6.00 5.73
CA TRP A 118 -15.44 5.62 4.57
C TRP A 118 -13.97 5.38 4.92
N LEU A 119 -13.34 6.33 5.63
CA LEU A 119 -11.93 6.24 6.02
C LEU A 119 -11.69 5.07 7.00
N ALA A 120 -12.59 4.85 7.96
CA ALA A 120 -12.55 3.70 8.85
C ALA A 120 -12.65 2.36 8.08
N GLY A 121 -13.54 2.30 7.08
CA GLY A 121 -13.63 1.12 6.21
C GLY A 121 -12.38 0.91 5.36
N ALA A 122 -11.75 1.98 4.88
CA ALA A 122 -10.49 1.90 4.13
C ALA A 122 -9.36 1.30 5.00
N LEU A 123 -9.21 1.79 6.24
CA LEU A 123 -8.25 1.24 7.21
C LEU A 123 -8.54 -0.23 7.55
N THR A 124 -9.81 -0.58 7.70
CA THR A 124 -10.24 -1.96 7.99
C THR A 124 -9.98 -2.90 6.81
N LEU A 125 -10.03 -2.40 5.57
CA LEU A 125 -9.77 -3.18 4.37
C LEU A 125 -8.27 -3.31 4.05
N GLY A 126 -7.38 -2.51 4.63
CA GLY A 126 -5.94 -2.55 4.38
C GLY A 126 -5.22 -3.68 5.12
N LEU A 127 -4.80 -3.42 6.36
CA LEU A 127 -3.98 -4.34 7.16
C LEU A 127 -4.68 -5.68 7.50
N PRO A 128 -5.94 -5.70 7.97
CA PRO A 128 -6.62 -6.94 8.34
C PRO A 128 -6.78 -7.90 7.16
N THR A 129 -7.10 -7.36 5.98
CA THR A 129 -7.25 -8.16 4.75
C THR A 129 -5.95 -8.84 4.35
N SER A 130 -4.82 -8.13 4.47
CA SER A 130 -3.50 -8.70 4.17
C SER A 130 -3.17 -9.86 5.11
N PHE A 131 -3.43 -9.68 6.41
CA PHE A 131 -3.26 -10.73 7.41
C PHE A 131 -4.19 -11.93 7.16
N LEU A 132 -5.44 -11.67 6.79
CA LEU A 132 -6.41 -12.71 6.46
C LEU A 132 -5.92 -13.56 5.29
N ILE A 133 -5.48 -12.93 4.19
CA ILE A 133 -5.00 -13.63 2.99
C ILE A 133 -3.77 -14.48 3.32
N SER A 134 -2.80 -13.96 4.08
CA SER A 134 -1.63 -14.72 4.51
C SER A 134 -2.01 -15.96 5.32
N ASN A 135 -2.92 -15.83 6.29
CA ASN A 135 -3.40 -16.96 7.08
C ASN A 135 -4.12 -18.01 6.23
N VAL A 136 -4.94 -17.58 5.26
CA VAL A 136 -5.64 -18.50 4.35
C VAL A 136 -4.64 -19.23 3.45
N ALA A 137 -3.62 -18.53 2.96
CA ALA A 137 -2.56 -19.13 2.14
C ALA A 137 -1.79 -20.22 2.89
N GLU A 138 -1.47 -19.97 4.17
CA GLU A 138 -0.77 -20.94 5.02
C GLU A 138 -1.63 -22.15 5.39
N LYS A 139 -2.93 -21.94 5.70
CA LYS A 139 -3.80 -23.00 6.24
C LYS A 139 -4.51 -23.84 5.18
N VAL A 140 -4.99 -23.20 4.11
CA VAL A 140 -5.90 -23.82 3.13
C VAL A 140 -5.22 -24.00 1.76
N GLY A 141 -4.14 -23.25 1.52
CA GLY A 141 -3.34 -23.32 0.31
C GLY A 141 -3.62 -22.18 -0.68
N PHE A 142 -2.74 -22.10 -1.68
CA PHE A 142 -2.63 -20.95 -2.58
C PHE A 142 -3.91 -20.66 -3.39
N ARG A 143 -4.59 -21.71 -3.89
CA ARG A 143 -5.79 -21.54 -4.74
C ARG A 143 -6.92 -20.83 -3.99
N GLN A 144 -7.13 -21.15 -2.72
CA GLN A 144 -8.17 -20.52 -1.91
C GLN A 144 -7.79 -19.10 -1.51
N ALA A 145 -6.51 -18.86 -1.17
CA ALA A 145 -6.02 -17.52 -0.91
C ALA A 145 -6.22 -16.59 -2.12
N PHE A 146 -6.01 -17.08 -3.35
CA PHE A 146 -6.23 -16.32 -4.57
C PHE A 146 -7.71 -15.91 -4.76
N ILE A 147 -8.67 -16.80 -4.44
CA ILE A 147 -10.10 -16.49 -4.51
C ILE A 147 -10.45 -15.41 -3.48
N VAL A 148 -9.97 -15.56 -2.24
CA VAL A 148 -10.18 -14.58 -1.16
C VAL A 148 -9.60 -13.22 -1.54
N GLU A 149 -8.38 -13.20 -2.09
CA GLU A 149 -7.75 -11.98 -2.59
C GLU A 149 -8.55 -11.32 -3.72
N SER A 150 -9.11 -12.12 -4.63
CA SER A 150 -9.96 -11.63 -5.73
C SER A 150 -11.24 -10.97 -5.21
N ILE A 151 -11.94 -11.61 -4.27
CA ILE A 151 -13.15 -11.06 -3.64
C ILE A 151 -12.82 -9.77 -2.89
N ALA A 152 -11.76 -9.78 -2.08
CA ALA A 152 -11.30 -8.61 -1.35
C ALA A 152 -10.98 -7.45 -2.31
N THR A 153 -10.40 -7.73 -3.47
CA THR A 153 -10.11 -6.72 -4.49
C THR A 153 -11.38 -6.10 -5.07
N VAL A 154 -12.41 -6.90 -5.38
CA VAL A 154 -13.71 -6.40 -5.86
C VAL A 154 -14.39 -5.53 -4.81
N VAL A 155 -14.39 -5.97 -3.55
CA VAL A 155 -14.96 -5.21 -2.43
C VAL A 155 -14.23 -3.89 -2.24
N SER A 156 -12.90 -3.89 -2.26
CA SER A 156 -12.09 -2.66 -2.16
C SER A 156 -12.34 -1.70 -3.33
N SER A 157 -12.51 -2.22 -4.55
CA SER A 157 -12.83 -1.40 -5.72
C SER A 157 -14.21 -0.73 -5.61
N ALA A 158 -15.21 -1.47 -5.12
CA ALA A 158 -16.53 -0.91 -4.83
C ALA A 158 -16.47 0.15 -3.72
N TRP A 159 -15.69 -0.09 -2.66
CA TRP A 159 -15.49 0.85 -1.56
C TRP A 159 -14.82 2.16 -2.02
N LEU A 160 -13.80 2.06 -2.88
CA LEU A 160 -13.15 3.22 -3.49
C LEU A 160 -14.11 4.03 -4.38
N SER A 161 -14.94 3.35 -5.17
CA SER A 161 -15.95 3.99 -6.02
C SER A 161 -16.99 4.76 -5.18
N TYR A 162 -17.41 4.15 -4.07
CA TYR A 162 -18.30 4.80 -3.11
C TYR A 162 -17.66 6.06 -2.49
N GLY A 163 -16.36 6.03 -2.20
CA GLY A 163 -15.60 7.19 -1.72
C GLY A 163 -15.67 8.39 -2.65
N MET A 164 -15.46 8.16 -3.95
CA MET A 164 -15.57 9.22 -4.97
C MET A 164 -16.97 9.84 -4.99
N MET A 165 -18.03 9.02 -4.92
CA MET A 165 -19.40 9.53 -4.87
C MET A 165 -19.66 10.42 -3.64
N ILE A 166 -19.12 10.06 -2.47
CA ILE A 166 -19.29 10.87 -1.26
C ILE A 166 -18.52 12.18 -1.40
N VAL A 167 -17.26 12.14 -1.86
CA VAL A 167 -16.42 13.33 -2.04
C VAL A 167 -17.06 14.32 -3.01
N SER A 168 -17.62 13.86 -4.13
CA SER A 168 -18.26 14.74 -5.12
C SER A 168 -19.50 15.46 -4.60
N LYS A 169 -20.21 14.90 -3.61
CA LYS A 169 -21.42 15.50 -3.04
C LYS A 169 -21.16 16.30 -1.77
N SER A 170 -20.00 16.11 -1.15
CA SER A 170 -19.68 16.63 0.17
C SER A 170 -19.25 18.10 0.13
N THR A 171 -19.79 18.91 1.04
CA THR A 171 -19.31 20.27 1.35
C THR A 171 -18.28 20.29 2.48
N ALA A 172 -17.78 19.11 2.90
CA ALA A 172 -16.87 18.95 4.04
C ALA A 172 -15.53 19.70 3.89
N TYR A 173 -15.15 20.10 2.68
CA TYR A 173 -13.95 20.92 2.44
C TYR A 173 -13.95 22.24 3.22
N LYS A 174 -15.13 22.77 3.59
CA LYS A 174 -15.24 24.00 4.40
C LYS A 174 -15.02 23.78 5.89
N SER A 175 -15.37 22.61 6.41
CA SER A 175 -15.35 22.33 7.86
C SER A 175 -14.15 21.50 8.28
N ALA A 176 -13.66 20.62 7.41
CA ALA A 176 -12.55 19.72 7.66
C ALA A 176 -11.73 19.51 6.38
N PRO A 177 -10.96 20.53 5.96
CA PRO A 177 -10.23 20.49 4.70
C PRO A 177 -9.22 19.34 4.66
N LEU A 178 -8.54 19.06 5.77
CA LEU A 178 -7.55 17.97 5.84
C LEU A 178 -8.17 16.62 5.50
N LEU A 179 -9.28 16.25 6.13
CA LEU A 179 -9.93 14.95 5.89
C LEU A 179 -10.49 14.86 4.47
N PHE A 180 -11.05 15.95 3.94
CA PHE A 180 -11.53 15.99 2.55
C PHE A 180 -10.38 15.76 1.55
N TRP A 181 -9.27 16.48 1.71
CA TRP A 181 -8.13 16.41 0.79
C TRP A 181 -7.42 15.05 0.85
N THR A 182 -7.27 14.44 2.02
CA THR A 182 -6.62 13.12 2.12
C THR A 182 -7.44 12.03 1.46
N VAL A 183 -8.75 12.02 1.68
CA VAL A 183 -9.67 11.08 1.01
C VAL A 183 -9.67 11.30 -0.51
N TYR A 184 -9.71 12.56 -0.96
CA TYR A 184 -9.66 12.89 -2.39
C TYR A 184 -8.36 12.40 -3.05
N ILE A 185 -7.21 12.73 -2.46
CA ILE A 185 -5.89 12.33 -2.98
C ILE A 185 -5.76 10.80 -2.97
N ALA A 186 -6.16 10.12 -1.90
CA ALA A 186 -6.13 8.67 -1.81
C ALA A 186 -6.96 8.00 -2.92
N CYS A 187 -8.16 8.50 -3.20
CA CYS A 187 -8.98 7.98 -4.29
C CYS A 187 -8.33 8.22 -5.66
N VAL A 188 -7.91 9.46 -5.96
CA VAL A 188 -7.32 9.83 -7.27
C VAL A 188 -6.02 9.05 -7.54
N THR A 189 -5.16 8.95 -6.54
CA THR A 189 -3.90 8.19 -6.65
C THR A 189 -4.19 6.72 -6.89
N THR A 190 -5.12 6.11 -6.14
CA THR A 190 -5.48 4.70 -6.31
C THR A 190 -6.04 4.42 -7.70
N TRP A 191 -6.95 5.24 -8.21
CA TRP A 191 -7.48 5.08 -9.57
C TRP A 191 -6.41 5.23 -10.64
N SER A 192 -5.44 6.13 -10.44
CA SER A 192 -4.30 6.31 -11.34
C SER A 192 -3.37 5.09 -11.35
N VAL A 193 -3.08 4.52 -10.17
CA VAL A 193 -2.27 3.30 -10.04
C VAL A 193 -2.97 2.11 -10.69
N ILE A 194 -4.28 1.96 -10.49
CA ILE A 194 -5.06 0.90 -11.15
C ILE A 194 -5.00 1.06 -12.67
N GLY A 195 -5.26 2.26 -13.19
CA GLY A 195 -5.22 2.52 -14.64
C GLY A 195 -3.85 2.27 -15.27
N THR A 196 -2.78 2.80 -14.66
CA THR A 196 -1.40 2.60 -15.14
C THR A 196 -0.98 1.14 -15.11
N SER A 197 -1.36 0.42 -14.05
CA SER A 197 -1.04 -1.00 -13.95
C SER A 197 -1.78 -1.87 -14.99
N MET A 198 -3.06 -1.59 -15.25
CA MET A 198 -3.83 -2.27 -16.30
C MET A 198 -3.20 -2.06 -17.67
N LEU A 199 -2.83 -0.82 -18.00
CA LEU A 199 -2.12 -0.50 -19.25
C LEU A 199 -0.78 -1.23 -19.33
N GLY A 200 -0.02 -1.27 -18.23
CA GLY A 200 1.22 -2.03 -18.13
C GLY A 200 1.03 -3.52 -18.47
N LEU A 201 0.04 -4.17 -17.87
CA LEU A 201 -0.27 -5.57 -18.17
C LEU A 201 -0.59 -5.78 -19.66
N ILE A 202 -1.45 -4.94 -20.23
CA ILE A 202 -1.83 -5.03 -21.65
C ILE A 202 -0.61 -4.87 -22.57
N LEU A 203 0.26 -3.91 -22.29
CA LEU A 203 1.48 -3.72 -23.07
C LEU A 203 2.43 -4.92 -22.95
N THR A 204 2.59 -5.46 -21.74
CA THR A 204 3.45 -6.64 -21.53
C THR A 204 2.93 -7.89 -22.23
N THR A 205 1.61 -8.11 -22.28
CA THR A 205 1.03 -9.26 -22.98
C THR A 205 1.18 -9.12 -24.50
N VAL A 206 0.97 -7.93 -25.06
CA VAL A 206 1.20 -7.67 -26.50
C VAL A 206 2.66 -7.93 -26.87
N VAL A 207 3.60 -7.40 -26.09
CA VAL A 207 5.04 -7.64 -26.28
C VAL A 207 5.35 -9.13 -26.19
N ALA A 208 4.85 -9.85 -25.19
CA ALA A 208 5.06 -11.29 -25.04
C ALA A 208 4.57 -12.09 -26.26
N ILE A 209 3.40 -11.74 -26.82
CA ILE A 209 2.84 -12.41 -28.00
C ILE A 209 3.70 -12.13 -29.25
N LEU A 210 4.11 -10.87 -29.46
CA LEU A 210 4.92 -10.48 -30.62
C LEU A 210 6.30 -11.15 -30.62
N PHE A 211 6.96 -11.20 -29.46
CA PHE A 211 8.29 -11.80 -29.34
C PHE A 211 8.24 -13.33 -29.20
N GLY A 212 7.17 -13.90 -28.63
CA GLY A 212 6.99 -15.35 -28.54
C GLY A 212 6.92 -16.03 -29.92
N LYS A 213 6.23 -15.39 -30.88
CA LYS A 213 6.11 -15.90 -32.25
C LYS A 213 7.46 -16.00 -32.99
N LYS A 214 8.41 -15.10 -32.68
CA LYS A 214 9.72 -15.06 -33.34
C LYS A 214 10.64 -16.22 -32.95
N ARG A 215 10.42 -16.86 -31.80
CA ARG A 215 11.21 -18.02 -31.33
C ARG A 215 10.71 -19.36 -31.88
N ALA A 216 9.50 -19.43 -32.44
CA ALA A 216 8.94 -20.68 -32.97
C ALA A 216 9.32 -20.96 -34.43
N LEU A 217 10.01 -20.04 -35.10
CA LEU A 217 10.39 -20.13 -36.52
C LEU A 217 11.90 -20.32 -36.76
N ASN A 218 12.70 -20.28 -35.70
CA ASN A 218 14.14 -20.57 -35.71
C ASN A 218 14.39 -21.88 -34.97
#